data_AF-T0Z6B8-F1
#
_entry.id   AF-T0Z6B8-F1
#
_cell.length_a   1.000
_cell.length_b   1.000
_cell.length_c   1.000
_cell.angle_alpha   90.00
_cell.angle_beta   90.00
_cell.angle_gamma   90.00
#
_symmetry.space_group_name_H-M   'P 1'
#
loop_
_entity.id
_entity.type
_entity.pdbx_description
1 polymer ?
#
loop_
_entity_poly.entity_id
_entity_poly.type
_entity_poly.pdbx_seq_one_letter_code
_entity_poly.pdbx_strand_id
1 'polypeptide(L)'
;MAARQIPVHQSLAKPLLFAGGDRELVLLNLIGQTGILFMQGLSVFSISVFLLVGGSVHVVLVVMGKKDPMMRFVWLPYRTYRSFYPARSECRVKSPKIRSGL
;
A
#
# COMPACT_ATOMS: atom_id res chain seq x y z
N MET A 1 -9.19 37.91 -25.07
CA MET A 1 -9.81 37.42 -23.82
C MET A 1 -8.70 37.25 -22.79
N ALA A 2 -8.77 37.92 -21.65
CA ALA A 2 -7.73 37.82 -20.61
C ALA A 2 -7.85 36.50 -19.84
N ALA A 3 -6.74 35.79 -19.63
CA ALA A 3 -6.73 34.52 -18.91
C ALA A 3 -6.97 34.75 -17.41
N ARG A 4 -8.02 34.13 -16.86
CA ARG A 4 -8.32 34.15 -15.42
C ARG A 4 -7.32 33.25 -14.68
N GLN A 5 -6.54 33.83 -13.77
CA GLN A 5 -5.64 33.09 -12.90
C GLN A 5 -6.41 32.56 -11.68
N ILE A 6 -6.33 31.26 -11.41
CA ILE A 6 -6.94 30.63 -10.24
C ILE A 6 -5.81 30.10 -9.37
N PRO A 7 -5.67 30.51 -8.11
CA PRO A 7 -4.62 30.02 -7.23
C PRO A 7 -4.83 28.53 -6.94
N VAL A 8 -3.87 27.69 -7.33
CA VAL A 8 -3.89 26.25 -7.03
C VAL A 8 -3.12 26.02 -5.73
N HIS A 9 -3.82 25.59 -4.68
CA HIS A 9 -3.21 25.27 -3.39
C HIS A 9 -2.63 23.85 -3.39
N GLN A 10 -1.49 23.65 -2.72
CA GLN A 10 -0.85 22.33 -2.62
C GLN A 10 -1.72 21.29 -1.91
N SER A 11 -2.69 21.70 -1.07
CA SER A 11 -3.64 20.80 -0.43
C SER A 11 -4.49 20.00 -1.44
N LEU A 12 -4.70 20.52 -2.65
CA LEU A 12 -5.43 19.82 -3.70
C LEU A 12 -4.65 18.65 -4.30
N ALA A 13 -3.32 18.71 -4.29
CA ALA A 13 -2.46 17.71 -4.93
C ALA A 13 -1.84 16.71 -3.95
N LYS A 14 -1.82 17.01 -2.65
CA LYS A 14 -1.22 16.13 -1.65
C LYS A 14 -2.14 14.94 -1.35
N PRO A 15 -1.64 13.69 -1.43
CA PRO A 15 -2.42 12.52 -1.05
C PRO A 15 -2.74 12.56 0.45
N LEU A 16 -3.99 12.21 0.79
CA LEU A 16 -4.44 12.14 2.18
C LEU A 16 -4.01 10.82 2.81
N LEU A 17 -2.99 10.88 3.66
CA LEU A 17 -2.54 9.75 4.47
C LEU A 17 -3.47 9.55 5.68
N PHE A 18 -3.77 8.30 6.01
CA PHE A 18 -4.59 7.95 7.18
C PHE A 18 -3.69 7.37 8.28
N ALA A 19 -3.72 7.96 9.46
CA ALA A 19 -2.84 7.60 10.59
C ALA A 19 -1.35 7.44 10.20
N GLY A 20 -0.87 8.26 9.26
CA GLY A 20 0.52 8.26 8.80
C GLY A 20 0.88 7.22 7.71
N GLY A 21 -0.09 6.45 7.20
CA GLY A 21 0.11 5.49 6.11
C GLY A 21 -0.98 5.55 5.02
N ASP A 22 -0.87 4.65 4.04
CA ASP A 22 -1.87 4.53 2.97
C ASP A 22 -3.24 4.17 3.54
N ARG A 23 -4.25 4.98 3.21
CA ARG A 23 -5.61 4.86 3.78
C ARG A 23 -6.16 3.45 3.72
N GLU A 24 -6.14 2.83 2.55
CA GLU A 24 -6.76 1.53 2.35
C GLU A 24 -6.01 0.42 3.08
N LEU A 25 -4.67 0.48 3.14
CA LEU A 25 -3.88 -0.52 3.85
C LEU A 25 -4.03 -0.40 5.37
N VAL A 26 -4.07 0.84 5.89
CA VAL A 26 -4.30 1.08 7.32
C VAL A 26 -5.71 0.64 7.73
N LEU A 27 -6.72 0.90 6.90
CA LEU A 27 -8.09 0.43 7.15
C LEU A 27 -8.19 -1.10 7.13
N LEU A 28 -7.54 -1.78 6.18
CA LEU A 28 -7.50 -3.24 6.14
C LEU A 28 -6.83 -3.82 7.40
N ASN A 29 -5.72 -3.24 7.82
CA ASN A 29 -5.06 -3.62 9.07
C ASN A 29 -5.98 -3.42 10.28
N LEU A 30 -6.68 -2.27 10.36
CA LEU A 30 -7.61 -1.98 11.45
C LEU A 30 -8.76 -3.00 11.49
N ILE A 31 -9.36 -3.31 10.33
CA ILE A 31 -10.45 -4.30 10.22
C ILE A 31 -9.95 -5.70 10.62
N GLY A 32 -8.74 -6.09 10.22
CA GLY A 32 -8.15 -7.37 10.62
C GLY A 32 -7.90 -7.42 12.13
N GLN A 33 -7.36 -6.35 12.70
CA GLN A 33 -7.11 -6.24 14.13
C GLN A 33 -8.39 -6.27 14.97
N THR A 34 -9.45 -5.58 14.56
CA THR A 34 -10.74 -5.67 15.25
C THR A 34 -11.31 -7.09 15.15
N GLY A 35 -11.18 -7.73 13.98
CA GLY A 35 -11.55 -9.14 13.80
C GLY A 35 -10.88 -10.07 14.81
N ILE A 36 -9.57 -9.92 15.05
CA ILE A 36 -8.83 -10.72 16.05
C ILE A 36 -9.40 -10.52 17.46
N LEU A 37 -9.67 -9.28 17.86
CA LEU A 37 -10.21 -8.96 19.18
C LEU A 37 -11.62 -9.55 19.38
N PHE A 38 -12.49 -9.44 18.38
CA PHE A 38 -13.87 -9.93 18.48
C PHE A 38 -13.97 -11.46 18.34
N MET A 39 -13.16 -12.08 17.48
CA MET A 39 -13.25 -13.52 17.22
C MET A 39 -12.69 -14.36 18.37
N GLN A 40 -11.57 -13.93 18.96
CA GLN A 40 -10.87 -14.67 20.00
C GLN A 40 -11.34 -14.31 21.42
N GLY A 41 -12.11 -13.22 21.56
CA GLY A 41 -12.53 -12.63 22.84
C GLY A 41 -11.43 -11.82 23.54
N LEU A 42 -11.79 -11.12 24.62
CA LEU A 42 -10.88 -10.30 25.46
C LEU A 42 -9.98 -11.16 26.36
N SER A 43 -9.28 -12.12 25.78
CA SER A 43 -8.22 -12.87 26.45
C SER A 43 -6.90 -12.08 26.42
N VAL A 44 -6.07 -12.29 27.44
CA VAL A 44 -4.70 -11.73 27.50
C VAL A 44 -3.90 -12.10 26.26
N PHE A 45 -4.12 -13.30 25.71
CA PHE A 45 -3.51 -13.74 24.46
C PHE A 45 -3.94 -12.91 23.26
N SER A 46 -5.24 -12.61 23.13
CA SER A 46 -5.76 -11.80 22.02
C SER A 46 -5.21 -10.38 22.06
N ILE A 47 -5.09 -9.81 23.26
CA ILE A 47 -4.52 -8.47 23.48
C ILE A 47 -3.03 -8.45 23.11
N SER A 48 -2.27 -9.48 23.49
CA SER A 48 -0.85 -9.56 23.15
C SER A 48 -0.63 -9.68 21.63
N VAL A 49 -1.43 -10.51 20.96
CA VAL A 49 -1.38 -10.65 19.49
C VAL A 49 -1.78 -9.34 18.80
N PHE A 50 -2.84 -8.69 19.23
CA PHE A 50 -3.27 -7.40 18.70
C PHE A 50 -2.16 -6.35 18.80
N LEU A 51 -1.50 -6.23 19.96
CA LEU A 51 -0.43 -5.25 20.16
C LEU A 51 0.82 -5.58 19.36
N LEU A 52 1.28 -6.84 19.41
CA LEU A 52 2.52 -7.24 18.76
C LEU A 52 2.38 -7.29 17.24
N VAL A 53 1.42 -8.05 16.74
CA VAL A 53 1.22 -8.22 15.30
C VAL A 53 0.60 -6.95 14.72
N GLY A 54 -0.46 -6.46 15.31
CA GLY A 54 -1.15 -5.28 14.81
C GLY A 54 -0.27 -4.02 14.89
N GLY A 55 0.38 -3.80 16.03
CA GLY A 55 1.28 -2.66 16.21
C GLY A 55 2.47 -2.71 15.26
N SER A 56 3.13 -3.86 15.12
CA SER A 56 4.28 -4.00 14.20
C SER A 56 3.89 -3.76 12.74
N VAL A 57 2.76 -4.32 12.29
CA VAL A 57 2.24 -4.09 10.93
C VAL A 57 1.92 -2.61 10.72
N HIS A 58 1.31 -1.95 11.70
CA HIS A 58 1.00 -0.52 11.60
C HIS A 58 2.26 0.35 11.52
N VAL A 59 3.30 0.04 12.31
CA VAL A 59 4.60 0.75 12.23
C VAL A 59 5.21 0.61 10.84
N VAL A 60 5.18 -0.59 10.25
CA VAL A 60 5.68 -0.81 8.88
C VAL A 60 4.88 0.01 7.86
N LEU A 61 3.55 0.05 7.99
CA LEU A 61 2.68 0.85 7.13
C LEU A 61 2.99 2.35 7.19
N VAL A 62 3.27 2.87 8.39
CA VAL A 62 3.65 4.28 8.58
C VAL A 62 5.02 4.56 7.95
N VAL A 63 6.00 3.66 8.12
CA VAL A 63 7.31 3.80 7.49
C VAL A 63 7.20 3.75 5.96
N MET A 64 6.33 2.90 5.42
CA MET A 64 6.04 2.85 3.98
C MET A 64 5.38 4.14 3.48
N GLY A 65 4.32 4.62 4.15
CA GLY A 65 3.62 5.84 3.75
C GLY A 65 4.48 7.11 3.85
N LYS A 66 5.46 7.13 4.76
CA LYS A 66 6.48 8.20 4.83
C LYS A 66 7.44 8.19 3.62
N LYS A 67 7.70 7.04 3.01
CA LYS A 67 8.59 6.91 1.85
C LYS A 67 7.86 7.18 0.54
N ASP A 68 6.70 6.58 0.36
CA ASP A 68 5.86 6.76 -0.83
C ASP A 68 4.37 6.60 -0.46
N PRO A 69 3.57 7.68 -0.51
CA PRO A 69 2.14 7.68 -0.18
C PRO A 69 1.24 7.05 -1.26
N MET A 70 1.80 6.69 -2.42
CA MET A 70 1.08 6.04 -3.51
C MET A 70 1.70 4.68 -3.89
N MET A 71 2.53 4.12 -3.00
CA MET A 71 3.30 2.89 -3.25
C MET A 71 2.43 1.74 -3.75
N ARG A 72 1.21 1.60 -3.21
CA ARG A 72 0.28 0.53 -3.57
C ARG A 72 0.02 0.44 -5.07
N PHE A 73 -0.20 1.58 -5.74
CA PHE A 73 -0.58 1.61 -7.14
C PHE A 73 0.52 1.12 -8.07
N VAL A 74 1.78 1.25 -7.65
CA VAL A 74 2.95 0.76 -8.39
C VAL A 74 3.28 -0.67 -7.97
N TRP A 75 3.26 -0.97 -6.67
CA TRP A 75 3.73 -2.24 -6.12
C TRP A 75 2.83 -3.42 -6.47
N LEU A 76 1.50 -3.26 -6.47
CA LEU A 76 0.56 -4.33 -6.80
C LEU A 76 0.72 -4.80 -8.27
N PRO A 77 0.66 -3.92 -9.29
CA PRO A 77 0.97 -4.31 -10.66
C PRO A 77 2.40 -4.82 -10.79
N TYR A 78 3.37 -4.19 -10.14
CA TYR A 78 4.76 -4.66 -10.19
C TYR A 78 4.88 -6.11 -9.76
N ARG A 79 4.23 -6.52 -8.66
CA ARG A 79 4.23 -7.91 -8.20
C ARG A 79 3.67 -8.88 -9.23
N THR A 80 2.56 -8.52 -9.87
CA THR A 80 1.89 -9.34 -10.88
C THR A 80 2.69 -9.42 -12.18
N TYR A 81 3.20 -8.28 -12.65
CA TYR A 81 3.88 -8.16 -13.93
C TYR A 81 5.40 -8.35 -13.85
N ARG A 82 5.98 -8.63 -12.67
CA ARG A 82 7.43 -8.84 -12.51
C ARG A 82 8.02 -9.90 -13.44
N SER A 83 7.24 -10.92 -13.78
CA SER A 83 7.65 -11.98 -14.71
C SER A 83 7.63 -11.53 -16.17
N PHE A 84 6.77 -10.57 -16.51
CA PHE A 84 6.60 -10.05 -17.87
C PHE A 84 7.48 -8.81 -18.14
N TYR A 85 7.60 -7.91 -17.16
CA TYR A 85 8.50 -6.75 -17.17
C TYR A 85 9.55 -6.89 -16.07
N PRO A 86 10.62 -7.69 -16.29
CA PRO A 86 11.76 -7.67 -15.40
C PRO A 86 12.40 -6.27 -15.44
N ALA A 87 12.81 -5.76 -14.28
CA ALA A 87 13.42 -4.43 -14.13
C ALA A 87 14.88 -4.39 -14.63
N ARG A 88 15.16 -5.00 -15.78
CA ARG A 88 16.48 -5.07 -16.40
C ARG A 88 16.36 -4.63 -17.85
N SER A 89 17.11 -3.59 -18.22
CA SER A 89 17.26 -3.10 -19.60
C SER A 89 18.31 -3.90 -20.38
N GLU A 90 18.57 -5.14 -19.98
CA GLU A 90 19.62 -5.96 -20.58
C GLU A 90 19.12 -6.59 -21.88
N CYS A 91 19.86 -6.38 -22.96
CA CYS A 91 19.55 -6.91 -24.30
C CYS A 91 19.51 -8.46 -24.34
N ARG A 92 20.11 -9.14 -23.34
CA ARG A 92 20.23 -10.60 -23.26
C ARG A 92 19.15 -11.29 -22.41
N VAL A 93 18.19 -10.56 -21.84
CA VAL A 93 17.08 -11.19 -21.09
C VAL A 93 16.27 -12.08 -22.01
N LYS A 94 15.98 -13.30 -21.53
CA LYS A 94 14.98 -14.16 -22.17
C LYS A 94 13.65 -13.42 -22.20
N SER A 95 13.10 -13.24 -23.40
CA SER A 95 11.80 -12.60 -23.59
C SER A 95 10.76 -13.24 -22.67
N PRO A 96 9.89 -12.43 -22.04
CA PRO A 96 8.85 -12.96 -21.17
C PRO A 96 7.97 -13.93 -21.95
N LYS A 97 7.53 -15.01 -21.29
CA LYS A 97 6.66 -16.01 -21.92
C LYS A 97 5.30 -15.37 -22.21
N ILE A 98 5.09 -14.94 -23.44
CA ILE A 98 3.79 -14.52 -23.94
C ILE A 98 2.91 -15.77 -23.98
N ARG A 99 1.73 -15.73 -23.33
CA ARG A 99 0.77 -16.84 -23.37
C ARG A 99 0.24 -16.93 -24.80
N SER A 100 0.85 -17.79 -25.61
CA SER A 100 0.39 -18.09 -26.98
C SER A 100 -0.85 -18.98 -26.90
N GLY A 101 -2.03 -18.35 -26.93
CA GLY A 101 -3.30 -19.06 -26.84
C GLY A 101 -4.46 -18.09 -26.66
N LEU A 102 -4.82 -17.44 -27.75
CA LEU A 102 -6.18 -16.99 -28.06
C LEU A 102 -6.67 -17.87 -29.21
#